data_AF-A0A7X7ZSV5-F1
#
_entry.id   AF-A0A7X7ZSV5-F1
#
_cell.length_a   1.000
_cell.length_b   1.000
_cell.length_c   1.000
_cell.angle_alpha   90.00
_cell.angle_beta   90.00
_cell.angle_gamma   90.00
#
_symmetry.space_group_name_H-M   'P 1'
#
loop_
_entity.id
_entity.type
_entity.pdbx_description
1 polymer ?
#
loop_
_entity_poly.entity_id
_entity_poly.type
_entity_poly.pdbx_seq_one_letter_code
_entity_poly.pdbx_strand_id
1 'polypeptide(L)'
;MQGVQMKTTLNQIRAKSPCRSGWEKLLAYLGKTKADDEPISIVTILDSNGLDDALWCLQAVKGREREIRLFGVWCARQVQHLMTDPRSIAALDVSERFANGNATKDELDAARDAALGAAWGARDAASDAARDAARDVARDAAWAAWAARGAARDAARDAAWAAARDAQEKRLRELCAEVEFSEVSK
;
A
#
# COMPACT_ATOMS: atom_id res chain seq x y z
N MET A 1 8.87 -27.61 -38.63
CA MET A 1 8.04 -27.20 -37.47
C MET A 1 7.52 -25.81 -37.77
N GLN A 2 6.26 -25.66 -38.21
CA GLN A 2 5.68 -24.34 -38.42
C GLN A 2 5.66 -23.62 -37.08
N GLY A 3 6.43 -22.54 -36.97
CA GLY A 3 6.61 -21.78 -35.74
C GLY A 3 5.24 -21.43 -35.17
N VAL A 4 5.06 -21.77 -33.90
CA VAL A 4 3.82 -21.64 -33.18
C VAL A 4 3.47 -20.13 -33.06
N GLN A 5 2.70 -19.60 -34.02
CA GLN A 5 2.55 -18.15 -34.20
C GLN A 5 1.63 -17.55 -33.12
N MET A 6 2.20 -16.77 -32.20
CA MET A 6 1.49 -15.87 -31.27
C MET A 6 1.05 -14.63 -32.03
N LYS A 7 -0.15 -14.67 -32.60
CA LYS A 7 -0.69 -13.61 -33.46
C LYS A 7 -2.07 -13.14 -33.02
N THR A 8 -2.35 -11.89 -33.34
CA THR A 8 -3.65 -11.24 -33.14
C THR A 8 -3.93 -10.29 -34.31
N THR A 9 -5.01 -9.51 -34.25
CA THR A 9 -5.34 -8.47 -35.23
C THR A 9 -5.68 -7.16 -34.53
N LEU A 10 -5.66 -6.03 -35.24
CA LEU A 10 -6.07 -4.75 -34.67
C LEU A 10 -7.53 -4.78 -34.21
N ASN A 11 -8.42 -5.46 -34.94
CA ASN A 11 -9.81 -5.66 -34.51
C ASN A 11 -9.91 -6.45 -33.20
N GLN A 12 -9.14 -7.52 -33.06
CA GLN A 12 -9.11 -8.33 -31.84
C GLN A 12 -8.53 -7.54 -30.66
N ILE A 13 -7.44 -6.79 -30.87
CA ILE A 13 -6.85 -5.91 -29.85
C ILE A 13 -7.88 -4.85 -29.44
N ARG A 14 -8.53 -4.19 -30.41
CA ARG A 14 -9.53 -3.14 -30.16
C ARG A 14 -10.69 -3.64 -29.30
N ALA A 15 -11.14 -4.88 -29.51
CA ALA A 15 -12.17 -5.52 -28.69
C ALA A 15 -11.76 -5.70 -27.22
N LYS A 16 -10.47 -5.61 -26.88
CA LYS A 16 -9.94 -5.64 -25.51
C LYS A 16 -9.74 -4.26 -24.89
N SER A 17 -10.23 -3.20 -25.56
CA SER A 17 -10.18 -1.82 -25.06
C SER A 17 -8.77 -1.38 -24.62
N PRO A 18 -7.79 -1.36 -25.55
CA PRO A 18 -6.43 -0.93 -25.24
C PRO A 18 -6.41 0.55 -24.86
N CYS A 19 -5.37 0.97 -24.13
CA CYS A 19 -5.19 2.38 -23.83
C CYS A 19 -5.03 3.20 -25.13
N ARG A 20 -5.50 4.45 -25.09
CA ARG A 20 -5.50 5.32 -26.29
C ARG A 20 -4.09 5.56 -26.83
N SER A 21 -3.13 5.85 -25.96
CA SER A 21 -1.74 6.13 -26.34
C SER A 21 -1.06 4.92 -26.97
N GLY A 22 -1.18 3.73 -26.37
CA GLY A 22 -0.64 2.49 -26.92
C GLY A 22 -1.29 2.13 -28.27
N TRP A 23 -2.60 2.35 -28.40
CA TRP A 23 -3.32 2.14 -29.65
C TRP A 23 -2.84 3.06 -30.77
N GLU A 24 -2.74 4.37 -30.52
CA GLU A 24 -2.28 5.36 -31.49
C GLU A 24 -0.83 5.08 -31.91
N LYS A 25 0.04 4.71 -30.96
CA LYS A 25 1.43 4.32 -31.23
C LYS A 25 1.53 3.08 -32.12
N LEU A 26 0.75 2.05 -31.85
CA LEU A 26 0.73 0.81 -32.64
C LEU A 26 0.24 1.08 -34.06
N LEU A 27 -0.82 1.87 -34.22
CA LEU A 27 -1.32 2.29 -35.52
C LEU A 27 -0.26 3.07 -36.32
N ALA A 28 0.40 4.04 -35.69
CA ALA A 28 1.46 4.82 -36.33
C ALA A 28 2.64 3.93 -36.77
N TYR A 29 3.07 3.00 -35.92
CA TYR A 29 4.15 2.06 -36.23
C TYR A 29 3.81 1.15 -37.41
N LEU A 30 2.56 0.69 -37.48
CA LEU A 30 2.07 -0.16 -38.57
C LEU A 30 1.71 0.63 -39.85
N GLY A 31 1.77 1.96 -39.83
CA GLY A 31 1.35 2.81 -40.94
C GLY A 31 -0.16 2.76 -41.21
N LYS A 32 -0.96 2.49 -40.17
CA LYS A 32 -2.41 2.28 -40.27
C LYS A 32 -3.19 3.41 -39.61
N THR A 33 -4.35 3.73 -40.17
CA THR A 33 -5.26 4.76 -39.63
C THR A 33 -6.51 4.17 -38.98
N LYS A 34 -6.78 2.88 -39.19
CA LYS A 34 -7.93 2.15 -38.67
C LYS A 34 -7.57 0.71 -38.35
N ALA A 35 -8.44 0.04 -37.60
CA ALA A 35 -8.31 -1.38 -37.31
C ALA A 35 -8.63 -2.24 -38.55
N ASP A 36 -8.00 -3.41 -38.61
CA ASP A 36 -8.20 -4.45 -39.62
C ASP A 36 -7.93 -5.84 -39.03
N ASP A 37 -8.05 -6.86 -39.88
CA ASP A 37 -7.83 -8.27 -39.55
C ASP A 37 -6.50 -8.81 -40.08
N GLU A 38 -5.53 -7.94 -40.43
CA GLU A 38 -4.21 -8.42 -40.81
C GLU A 38 -3.50 -9.04 -39.59
N PRO A 39 -2.90 -10.24 -39.73
CA PRO A 39 -2.24 -10.89 -38.62
C PRO A 39 -0.98 -10.14 -38.16
N ILE A 40 -0.97 -9.72 -36.90
CA ILE A 40 0.15 -9.06 -36.24
C ILE A 40 0.76 -10.02 -35.22
N SER A 41 2.10 -10.14 -35.24
CA SER A 41 2.79 -10.95 -34.23
C SER A 41 2.92 -10.19 -32.91
N ILE A 42 2.83 -10.89 -31.78
CA ILE A 42 3.05 -10.28 -30.46
C ILE A 42 4.46 -9.69 -30.33
N VAL A 43 5.46 -10.28 -31.01
CA VAL A 43 6.83 -9.75 -31.06
C VAL A 43 6.87 -8.37 -31.74
N THR A 44 6.12 -8.17 -32.83
CA THR A 44 6.01 -6.86 -33.48
C THR A 44 5.46 -5.80 -32.52
N ILE A 45 4.49 -6.16 -31.68
CA ILE A 45 3.92 -5.25 -30.68
C ILE A 45 4.93 -4.98 -29.57
N LEU A 46 5.71 -5.98 -29.16
CA LEU A 46 6.80 -5.80 -28.22
C LEU A 46 7.83 -4.78 -28.74
N ASP A 47 8.24 -4.91 -30.01
CA ASP A 47 9.20 -4.01 -30.64
C ASP A 47 8.67 -2.58 -30.78
N SER A 48 7.38 -2.42 -31.09
CA SER A 48 6.78 -1.09 -31.31
C SER A 48 6.41 -0.39 -30.00
N ASN A 49 5.72 -1.10 -29.11
CA ASN A 49 5.02 -0.53 -27.98
C ASN A 49 5.72 -0.80 -26.65
N GLY A 50 6.43 -1.92 -26.55
CA GLY A 50 7.09 -2.39 -25.34
C GLY A 50 6.35 -3.54 -24.67
N LEU A 51 6.92 -3.99 -23.54
CA LEU A 51 6.49 -5.20 -22.85
C LEU A 51 5.03 -5.13 -22.35
N ASP A 52 4.66 -4.03 -21.70
CA ASP A 52 3.33 -3.92 -21.07
C ASP A 52 2.18 -4.04 -22.09
N ASP A 53 2.31 -3.34 -23.22
CA ASP A 53 1.34 -3.41 -24.32
C ASP A 53 1.33 -4.79 -24.99
N ALA A 54 2.51 -5.42 -25.15
CA ALA A 54 2.59 -6.77 -25.70
C ALA A 54 1.92 -7.81 -24.79
N LEU A 55 2.15 -7.73 -23.48
CA LEU A 55 1.49 -8.56 -22.47
C LEU A 55 -0.03 -8.33 -22.48
N TRP A 56 -0.49 -7.08 -22.59
CA TRP A 56 -1.91 -6.77 -22.73
C TRP A 56 -2.54 -7.43 -23.96
N CYS A 57 -1.84 -7.38 -25.10
CA CYS A 57 -2.32 -7.94 -26.37
C CYS A 57 -2.42 -9.47 -26.40
N LEU A 58 -1.79 -10.21 -25.47
CA LEU A 58 -1.99 -11.66 -25.34
C LEU A 58 -3.46 -12.02 -25.14
N GLN A 59 -4.26 -11.17 -24.50
CA GLN A 59 -5.70 -11.39 -24.31
C GLN A 59 -6.49 -11.45 -25.62
N ALA A 60 -5.94 -10.87 -26.69
CA ALA A 60 -6.54 -10.83 -28.03
C ALA A 60 -6.09 -12.02 -28.90
N VAL A 61 -5.11 -12.82 -28.45
CA VAL A 61 -4.67 -14.05 -29.12
C VAL A 61 -5.69 -15.16 -28.85
N LYS A 62 -6.12 -15.84 -29.91
CA LYS A 62 -7.10 -16.95 -29.83
C LYS A 62 -6.43 -18.30 -30.05
N GLY A 63 -6.94 -19.34 -29.39
CA GLY A 63 -6.52 -20.74 -29.59
C GLY A 63 -5.17 -21.08 -28.99
N ARG A 64 -4.61 -20.19 -28.16
CA ARG A 64 -3.29 -20.30 -27.50
C ARG A 64 -3.40 -20.08 -25.99
N GLU A 65 -4.58 -20.26 -25.44
CA GLU A 65 -4.94 -19.96 -24.05
C GLU A 65 -4.06 -20.75 -23.08
N ARG A 66 -3.70 -21.98 -23.44
CA ARG A 66 -2.78 -22.84 -22.67
C ARG A 66 -1.41 -22.19 -22.54
N GLU A 67 -0.79 -21.79 -23.65
CA GLU A 67 0.57 -21.25 -23.64
C GLU A 67 0.63 -19.87 -23.00
N ILE A 68 -0.40 -19.04 -23.19
CA ILE A 68 -0.53 -17.74 -22.50
C ILE A 68 -0.60 -17.96 -21.00
N ARG A 69 -1.41 -18.93 -20.54
CA ARG A 69 -1.54 -19.24 -19.12
C ARG A 69 -0.24 -19.76 -18.53
N LEU A 70 0.43 -20.70 -19.20
CA LEU A 70 1.72 -21.24 -18.74
C LEU A 70 2.81 -20.17 -18.70
N PHE A 71 2.83 -19.27 -19.68
CA PHE A 71 3.73 -18.12 -19.64
C PHE A 71 3.44 -17.21 -18.44
N GLY A 72 2.16 -16.91 -18.16
CA GLY A 72 1.76 -16.17 -16.96
C GLY A 72 2.17 -16.86 -15.66
N VAL A 73 2.01 -18.18 -15.56
CA VAL A 73 2.48 -18.98 -14.42
C VAL A 73 4.00 -18.89 -14.29
N TRP A 74 4.74 -19.06 -15.40
CA TRP A 74 6.20 -18.97 -15.39
C TRP A 74 6.70 -17.60 -14.90
N CYS A 75 6.08 -16.50 -15.37
CA CYS A 75 6.37 -15.15 -14.89
C CYS A 75 6.10 -15.01 -13.38
N ALA A 76 4.93 -15.49 -12.92
CA ALA A 76 4.59 -15.45 -11.50
C ALA A 76 5.55 -16.29 -10.65
N ARG A 77 6.04 -17.42 -11.17
CA ARG A 77 7.05 -18.24 -10.49
C ARG A 77 8.39 -17.52 -10.32
N GLN A 78 8.77 -16.60 -11.20
CA GLN A 78 10.00 -15.80 -11.03
C GLN A 78 9.95 -14.92 -9.77
N VAL A 79 8.76 -14.44 -9.43
CA VAL A 79 8.50 -13.60 -8.25
C VAL A 79 7.83 -14.36 -7.10
N GLN A 80 7.80 -15.69 -7.16
CA GLN A 80 7.16 -16.53 -6.12
C GLN A 80 7.78 -16.32 -4.74
N HIS A 81 9.05 -15.93 -4.67
CA HIS A 81 9.73 -15.58 -3.42
C HIS A 81 9.11 -14.36 -2.70
N LEU A 82 8.34 -13.52 -3.40
CA LEU A 82 7.57 -12.42 -2.83
C LEU A 82 6.16 -12.84 -2.38
N MET A 83 5.71 -14.06 -2.71
CA MET A 83 4.41 -14.59 -2.33
C MET A 83 4.48 -15.21 -0.94
N THR A 84 4.06 -14.46 0.08
CA THR A 84 4.08 -14.92 1.47
C THR A 84 2.91 -15.82 1.84
N ASP A 85 1.78 -15.73 1.12
CA ASP A 85 0.59 -16.52 1.40
C ASP A 85 0.60 -17.84 0.58
N PRO A 86 0.48 -19.01 1.24
CA PRO A 86 0.44 -20.31 0.55
C PRO A 86 -0.69 -20.45 -0.48
N ARG A 87 -1.80 -19.71 -0.32
CA ARG A 87 -2.92 -19.73 -1.28
C ARG A 87 -2.52 -19.12 -2.62
N SER A 88 -1.64 -18.12 -2.61
CA SER A 88 -1.11 -17.53 -3.84
C SER A 88 -0.25 -18.53 -4.62
N ILE A 89 0.55 -19.34 -3.91
CA ILE A 89 1.36 -20.41 -4.51
C ILE A 89 0.45 -21.52 -5.05
N ALA A 90 -0.53 -21.97 -4.27
CA ALA A 90 -1.48 -23.00 -4.68
C ALA A 90 -2.30 -22.58 -5.92
N ALA A 91 -2.63 -21.29 -6.06
CA ALA A 91 -3.29 -20.77 -7.26
C ALA A 91 -2.43 -20.89 -8.52
N LEU A 92 -1.10 -20.78 -8.43
CA LEU A 92 -0.20 -21.04 -9.55
C LEU A 92 -0.26 -22.52 -9.96
N ASP A 93 -0.22 -23.43 -8.99
CA ASP A 93 -0.27 -24.87 -9.24
C ASP A 93 -1.60 -25.30 -9.88
N VAL A 94 -2.72 -24.73 -9.42
CA VAL A 94 -4.04 -24.96 -10.04
C VAL A 94 -4.10 -24.36 -11.45
N SER A 95 -3.55 -23.17 -11.67
CA SER A 95 -3.51 -22.55 -13.00
C SER A 95 -2.69 -23.38 -13.99
N GLU A 96 -1.58 -23.95 -13.55
CA GLU A 96 -0.75 -24.86 -14.34
C GLU A 96 -1.46 -26.19 -14.64
N ARG A 97 -2.12 -26.80 -13.65
CA ARG A 97 -2.94 -28.00 -13.86
C ARG A 97 -4.08 -27.74 -14.83
N PHE A 98 -4.79 -26.62 -14.68
CA PHE A 98 -5.87 -26.22 -15.57
C PHE A 98 -5.37 -26.03 -17.02
N ALA A 99 -4.21 -25.38 -17.20
CA ALA A 99 -3.60 -25.24 -18.52
C ALA A 99 -3.28 -26.59 -19.18
N ASN A 100 -2.99 -27.61 -18.38
CA ASN A 100 -2.70 -28.98 -18.83
C ASN A 100 -3.94 -29.90 -18.87
N GLY A 101 -5.15 -29.37 -18.60
CA GLY A 101 -6.38 -30.17 -18.60
C GLY A 101 -6.58 -31.06 -17.36
N ASN A 102 -5.76 -30.86 -16.33
CA ASN A 102 -5.75 -31.66 -15.08
C ASN A 102 -6.49 -30.97 -13.92
N ALA A 103 -7.24 -29.90 -14.21
CA ALA A 103 -8.10 -29.22 -13.24
C ALA A 103 -9.32 -28.65 -13.95
N THR A 104 -10.44 -28.53 -13.22
CA THR A 104 -11.69 -27.96 -13.71
C THR A 104 -11.68 -26.43 -13.65
N LYS A 105 -12.64 -25.81 -14.33
CA LYS A 105 -12.84 -24.35 -14.24
C LYS A 105 -13.22 -23.91 -12.82
N ASP A 106 -14.02 -24.72 -12.13
CA ASP A 106 -14.44 -24.45 -10.75
C ASP A 106 -13.25 -24.49 -9.79
N GLU A 107 -12.34 -25.46 -9.94
CA GLU A 107 -11.11 -25.51 -9.15
C GLU A 107 -10.23 -24.27 -9.40
N LEU A 108 -10.13 -23.83 -10.66
CA LEU A 108 -9.40 -22.62 -11.01
C LEU A 108 -10.01 -21.36 -10.38
N ASP A 109 -11.33 -21.24 -10.43
CA ASP A 109 -12.04 -20.08 -9.86
C ASP A 109 -11.94 -20.06 -8.33
N ALA A 110 -12.13 -21.20 -7.67
CA ALA A 110 -11.96 -21.32 -6.23
C ALA A 110 -10.52 -20.96 -5.79
N ALA A 111 -9.51 -21.40 -6.53
CA ALA A 111 -8.11 -21.06 -6.24
C ALA A 111 -7.83 -19.57 -6.44
N ARG A 112 -8.43 -18.96 -7.47
CA ARG A 112 -8.33 -17.52 -7.73
C ARG A 112 -8.98 -16.71 -6.60
N ASP A 113 -10.18 -17.08 -6.18
CA ASP A 113 -10.91 -16.40 -5.11
C ASP A 113 -10.18 -16.50 -3.78
N ALA A 114 -9.60 -17.68 -3.47
CA ALA A 114 -8.77 -17.87 -2.28
C ALA A 114 -7.52 -16.97 -2.30
N ALA A 115 -6.84 -16.86 -3.44
CA ALA A 115 -5.67 -15.98 -3.59
C ALA A 115 -6.04 -14.48 -3.53
N LEU A 116 -7.20 -14.09 -4.07
CA LEU A 116 -7.71 -12.71 -3.95
C LEU A 116 -8.07 -12.37 -2.49
N GLY A 117 -8.74 -13.28 -1.80
CA GLY A 117 -9.04 -13.13 -0.38
C GLY A 117 -7.78 -13.01 0.47
N ALA A 118 -6.70 -13.72 0.11
CA ALA A 118 -5.39 -13.57 0.74
C ALA A 118 -4.81 -12.16 0.57
N ALA A 119 -4.83 -11.64 -0.66
CA ALA A 119 -4.31 -10.32 -0.96
C ALA A 119 -5.08 -9.21 -0.24
N TRP A 120 -6.41 -9.32 -0.16
CA TRP A 120 -7.24 -8.36 0.59
C TRP A 120 -6.99 -8.44 2.09
N GLY A 121 -6.96 -9.65 2.67
CA GLY A 121 -6.65 -9.82 4.09
C GLY A 121 -5.27 -9.27 4.49
N ALA A 122 -4.25 -9.47 3.64
CA ALA A 122 -2.92 -8.91 3.88
C ALA A 122 -2.92 -7.37 3.84
N ARG A 123 -3.68 -6.77 2.92
CA ARG A 123 -3.83 -5.31 2.83
C ARG A 123 -4.55 -4.73 4.04
N ASP A 124 -5.61 -5.38 4.50
CA ASP A 124 -6.37 -4.95 5.67
C ASP A 124 -5.53 -5.03 6.94
N ALA A 125 -4.81 -6.14 7.14
CA ALA A 125 -3.88 -6.30 8.26
C ALA A 125 -2.78 -5.23 8.28
N ALA A 126 -2.21 -4.89 7.11
CA ALA A 126 -1.22 -3.81 7.01
C ALA A 126 -1.82 -2.44 7.36
N SER A 127 -3.07 -2.19 6.98
CA SER A 127 -3.80 -0.97 7.31
C SER A 127 -4.08 -0.85 8.81
N ASP A 128 -4.47 -1.95 9.46
CA ASP A 128 -4.73 -1.99 10.89
C ASP A 128 -3.46 -1.81 11.71
N ALA A 129 -2.36 -2.47 11.34
CA ALA A 129 -1.06 -2.27 11.97
C ALA A 129 -0.59 -0.81 11.89
N ALA A 130 -0.78 -0.14 10.74
CA ALA A 130 -0.45 1.27 10.58
C ALA A 130 -1.31 2.18 11.48
N ARG A 131 -2.60 1.86 11.65
CA ARG A 131 -3.51 2.60 12.56
C ARG A 131 -3.12 2.43 14.02
N ASP A 132 -2.76 1.23 14.43
CA ASP A 132 -2.36 0.96 15.81
C ASP A 132 -1.04 1.67 16.16
N ALA A 133 -0.05 1.62 15.27
CA ALA A 133 1.17 2.40 15.43
C ALA A 133 0.90 3.91 15.57
N ALA A 134 -0.02 4.46 14.76
CA ALA A 134 -0.40 5.86 14.86
C ALA A 134 -1.10 6.20 16.20
N ARG A 135 -1.91 5.28 16.75
CA ARG A 135 -2.57 5.46 18.05
C ARG A 135 -1.60 5.46 19.21
N ASP A 136 -0.58 4.61 19.18
CA ASP A 136 0.42 4.54 20.25
C ASP A 136 1.26 5.81 20.30
N VAL A 137 1.72 6.31 19.15
CA VAL A 137 2.40 7.62 19.06
C VAL A 137 1.52 8.75 19.61
N ALA A 138 0.23 8.76 19.30
CA ALA A 138 -0.69 9.77 19.81
C ALA A 138 -0.88 9.70 21.34
N ARG A 139 -0.90 8.48 21.91
CA ARG A 139 -1.00 8.27 23.38
C ARG A 139 0.26 8.75 24.10
N ASP A 140 1.43 8.43 23.57
CA ASP A 140 2.71 8.86 24.16
C ASP A 140 2.81 10.39 24.19
N ALA A 141 2.44 11.04 23.08
CA ALA A 141 2.39 12.50 23.01
C ALA A 141 1.41 13.10 24.03
N ALA A 142 0.23 12.50 24.19
CA ALA A 142 -0.75 12.95 25.18
C ALA A 142 -0.25 12.80 26.62
N TRP A 143 0.42 11.69 26.93
CA TRP A 143 0.99 11.46 28.26
C TRP A 143 2.12 12.45 28.58
N ALA A 144 3.01 12.71 27.62
CA ALA A 144 4.06 13.73 27.75
C ALA A 144 3.47 15.13 27.99
N ALA A 145 2.40 15.51 27.29
CA ALA A 145 1.72 16.78 27.49
C ALA A 145 1.08 16.90 28.88
N TRP A 146 0.48 15.82 29.39
CA TRP A 146 -0.08 15.78 30.74
C TRP A 146 1.00 15.91 31.81
N ALA A 147 2.11 15.19 31.67
CA ALA A 147 3.27 15.28 32.57
C ALA A 147 3.85 16.71 32.60
N ALA A 148 4.03 17.34 31.44
CA ALA A 148 4.50 18.73 31.34
C ALA A 148 3.56 19.72 32.04
N ARG A 149 2.24 19.53 31.92
CA ARG A 149 1.24 20.33 32.63
C ARG A 149 1.31 20.13 34.15
N GLY A 150 1.56 18.90 34.61
CA GLY A 150 1.79 18.59 36.02
C GLY A 150 3.00 19.36 36.57
N ALA A 151 4.15 19.23 35.90
CA ALA A 151 5.37 19.93 36.27
C ALA A 151 5.20 21.46 36.32
N ALA A 152 4.48 22.04 35.34
CA ALA A 152 4.19 23.47 35.34
C ALA A 152 3.30 23.91 36.52
N ARG A 153 2.35 23.07 36.95
CA ARG A 153 1.49 23.35 38.11
C ARG A 153 2.27 23.25 39.42
N ASP A 154 3.14 22.26 39.55
CA ASP A 154 3.97 22.09 40.73
C ASP A 154 4.94 23.27 40.88
N ALA A 155 5.60 23.67 39.79
CA ALA A 155 6.46 24.85 39.77
C ALA A 155 5.70 26.14 40.15
N ALA A 156 4.49 26.34 39.63
CA ALA A 156 3.65 27.48 39.99
C ALA A 156 3.24 27.46 41.47
N ARG A 157 2.96 26.27 42.02
CA ARG A 157 2.62 26.09 43.44
C ARG A 157 3.82 26.37 44.35
N ASP A 158 4.99 25.88 43.99
CA ASP A 158 6.23 26.13 44.73
C ASP A 158 6.56 27.63 44.76
N ALA A 159 6.43 28.30 43.62
CA ALA A 159 6.59 29.75 43.52
C ALA A 159 5.58 30.51 44.40
N ALA A 160 4.32 30.08 44.43
CA ALA A 160 3.30 30.68 45.29
C ALA A 160 3.61 30.47 46.79
N TRP A 161 4.07 29.29 47.19
CA TRP A 161 4.48 29.01 48.57
C TRP A 161 5.72 29.80 48.98
N ALA A 162 6.70 29.96 48.09
CA ALA A 162 7.87 30.80 48.32
C ALA A 162 7.45 32.25 48.57
N ALA A 163 6.64 32.82 47.66
CA ALA A 163 6.12 34.18 47.80
C ALA A 163 5.30 34.40 49.09
N ALA A 164 4.49 33.41 49.47
CA ALA A 164 3.72 33.47 50.71
C ALA A 164 4.62 33.48 51.95
N ARG A 165 5.69 32.67 51.96
CA ARG A 165 6.67 32.65 53.06
C ARG A 165 7.44 33.96 53.16
N ASP A 166 7.88 34.52 52.03
CA ASP A 166 8.56 35.81 52.00
C ASP A 166 7.66 36.93 52.57
N ALA A 167 6.37 36.93 52.21
CA ALA A 167 5.40 37.88 52.74
C ALA A 167 5.16 37.70 54.25
N GLN A 168 5.06 36.45 54.74
CA GLN A 168 4.93 36.14 56.16
C GLN A 168 6.16 36.59 56.95
N GLU A 169 7.37 36.32 56.42
CA GLU A 169 8.61 36.73 57.04
C GLU A 169 8.71 38.26 57.16
N LYS A 170 8.37 38.99 56.08
CA LYS A 170 8.35 40.45 56.11
C LYS A 170 7.40 41.00 57.17
N ARG A 171 6.17 40.46 57.25
CA ARG A 171 5.19 40.92 58.24
C ARG A 171 5.62 40.61 59.67
N LEU A 172 6.26 39.46 59.90
CA LEU A 172 6.79 39.10 61.21
C LEU A 172 7.89 40.09 61.64
N ARG A 173 8.81 40.44 60.73
CA ARG A 173 9.86 41.43 61.00
C ARG A 173 9.28 42.82 61.34
N GLU A 174 8.27 43.27 60.59
CA GLU A 174 7.56 44.53 60.87
C GLU A 174 6.93 44.50 62.27
N LEU A 175 6.22 43.42 62.62
CA LEU A 175 5.58 43.26 63.92
C LEU A 175 6.59 43.26 65.07
N CYS A 176 7.74 42.59 64.93
CA CYS A 176 8.80 42.63 65.93
C CYS A 176 9.33 44.05 66.15
N ALA A 177 9.56 44.82 65.08
CA ALA A 177 10.01 46.21 65.19
C ALA A 177 8.96 47.12 65.85
N GLU A 178 7.67 46.91 65.56
CA GLU A 178 6.56 47.63 66.22
C GLU A 178 6.52 47.37 67.73
N VAL A 179 6.73 46.12 68.16
CA VAL A 179 6.74 45.73 69.59
C VAL A 179 7.91 46.38 70.31
N GLU A 180 9.14 46.28 69.78
CA GLU A 180 10.32 46.89 70.39
C GLU A 180 10.17 48.42 70.54
N PHE A 181 9.60 49.10 69.55
CA PHE A 181 9.34 50.54 69.64
C PHE A 181 8.32 50.90 70.74
N SER A 182 7.33 50.03 70.96
CA SER A 182 6.31 50.21 72.00
C SER A 182 6.83 49.98 73.42
N GLU A 183 7.86 49.15 73.58
CA GLU A 183 8.52 48.88 74.87
C GLU A 183 9.52 49.98 75.25
N VAL A 184 10.21 50.59 74.28
CA VAL A 184 11.16 51.70 74.51
C VAL A 184 10.46 53.03 74.79
N SER A 185 9.20 53.19 74.39
CA SER A 185 8.41 54.42 74.59
C SER A 185 7.59 54.47 75.91
N LYS A 186 7.76 53.49 76.80
CA LYS A 186 7.14 53.44 78.15
C LYS A 186 8.15 53.79 79.23
#